data_AF-A5UT32-F1
#
_entry.id   AF-A5UT32-F1
#
_cell.length_a   1.000
_cell.length_b   1.000
_cell.length_c   1.000
_cell.angle_alpha   90.00
_cell.angle_beta   90.00
_cell.angle_gamma   90.00
#
_symmetry.space_group_name_H-M   'P 1'
#
loop_
_entity.id
_entity.type
_entity.pdbx_description
1 polymer ?
#
loop_
_entity_poly.entity_id
_entity_poly.type
_entity_poly.pdbx_seq_one_letter_code
_entity_poly.pdbx_strand_id
1 'polypeptide(L)'
;MRRLGKRCATRGTQEVAKELLNGRGAWHGAQLVSEQPLSEGERWRLGLGGVVQLAVALAGVRIGLRSLGRRGSGGALLPRTLASRVISEGRQIRGKFPPTASANEILYRADTRGRITHYQVYGADGLPVMRVDVTGKPHGGVAAPHVIEFQRHRAPDGTIYVRPSRKARPARADEIP
;
A
#
# COMPACT_ATOMS: atom_id res chain seq x y z
N MET A 1 5.81 -49.23 -45.33
CA MET A 1 5.55 -50.20 -44.24
C MET A 1 4.26 -49.80 -43.51
N ARG A 2 3.63 -50.76 -42.83
CA ARG A 2 2.18 -50.93 -42.66
C ARG A 2 1.45 -49.89 -41.78
N ARG A 3 0.17 -49.66 -42.11
CA ARG A 3 -0.88 -49.10 -41.25
C ARG A 3 -1.17 -50.03 -40.06
N LEU A 4 -1.38 -49.46 -38.88
CA LEU A 4 -2.31 -49.88 -37.82
C LEU A 4 -2.52 -48.61 -36.96
N GLY A 5 -3.71 -48.12 -36.64
CA GLY A 5 -5.00 -48.79 -36.53
C GLY A 5 -5.48 -48.67 -35.08
N LYS A 6 -6.23 -47.61 -34.80
CA LYS A 6 -7.31 -47.42 -33.81
C LYS A 6 -7.33 -48.32 -32.56
N ARG A 7 -7.52 -47.69 -31.38
CA ARG A 7 -8.61 -48.08 -30.46
C ARG A 7 -9.11 -46.88 -29.65
N CYS A 8 -10.36 -46.54 -29.93
CA CYS A 8 -11.28 -45.74 -29.13
C CYS A 8 -11.94 -46.69 -28.12
N ALA A 9 -12.15 -46.25 -26.88
CA ALA A 9 -13.14 -46.84 -25.98
C ALA A 9 -13.85 -45.71 -25.23
N THR A 10 -15.13 -45.59 -25.53
CA THR A 10 -16.15 -44.73 -24.93
C THR A 10 -16.87 -45.44 -23.77
N ARG A 11 -17.67 -44.65 -23.06
CA ARG A 11 -18.71 -44.97 -22.04
C ARG A 11 -18.16 -45.10 -20.61
N GLY A 12 -18.67 -44.36 -19.62
CA GLY A 12 -19.98 -43.74 -19.48
C GLY A 12 -20.84 -44.63 -18.60
N THR A 13 -21.00 -44.24 -17.33
CA THR A 13 -22.08 -44.69 -16.47
C THR A 13 -22.41 -43.56 -15.50
N GLN A 14 -23.43 -42.79 -15.86
CA GLN A 14 -24.35 -42.25 -14.86
C GLN A 14 -25.32 -43.37 -14.49
N GLU A 15 -25.63 -43.51 -13.21
CA GLU A 15 -26.97 -43.81 -12.67
C GLU A 15 -26.87 -43.48 -11.17
N VAL A 16 -27.51 -42.43 -10.65
CA VAL A 16 -28.96 -42.25 -10.43
C VAL A 16 -29.47 -43.20 -9.34
N ALA A 17 -29.81 -42.62 -8.19
CA ALA A 17 -31.11 -42.78 -7.51
C ALA A 17 -31.06 -41.91 -6.24
N LYS A 18 -31.80 -40.79 -6.18
CA LYS A 18 -33.24 -40.70 -5.89
C LYS A 18 -33.51 -41.05 -4.43
N GLU A 19 -33.85 -40.02 -3.64
CA GLU A 19 -35.22 -39.79 -3.13
C GLU A 19 -35.36 -40.47 -1.73
N LEU A 20 -36.03 -39.95 -0.70
CA LEU A 20 -36.98 -38.86 -0.59
C LEU A 20 -37.37 -38.71 0.90
N LEU A 21 -37.92 -37.54 1.22
CA LEU A 21 -39.06 -37.31 2.16
C LEU A 21 -38.84 -37.23 3.68
N ASN A 22 -39.15 -36.02 4.16
CA ASN A 22 -40.28 -35.69 5.05
C ASN A 22 -40.05 -35.39 6.54
N GLY A 23 -40.66 -34.27 6.95
CA GLY A 23 -41.21 -34.02 8.30
C GLY A 23 -40.73 -32.70 8.90
N ARG A 24 -41.35 -31.55 8.59
CA ARG A 24 -42.55 -30.94 9.22
C ARG A 24 -42.45 -30.66 10.73
N GLY A 25 -42.62 -29.38 11.06
CA GLY A 25 -42.91 -28.82 12.39
C GLY A 25 -42.60 -27.32 12.38
N ALA A 26 -43.45 -26.46 11.79
CA ALA A 26 -44.70 -25.89 12.33
C ALA A 26 -44.47 -24.74 13.33
N TRP A 27 -45.15 -23.64 13.02
CA TRP A 27 -45.09 -22.28 13.54
C TRP A 27 -45.67 -22.09 14.96
N HIS A 28 -45.31 -20.96 15.60
CA HIS A 28 -46.12 -20.00 16.42
C HIS A 28 -45.12 -19.24 17.34
N GLY A 29 -45.12 -17.91 17.52
CA GLY A 29 -45.91 -16.79 17.02
C GLY A 29 -45.01 -15.52 17.03
N ALA A 30 -45.35 -14.51 16.22
CA ALA A 30 -45.94 -13.25 16.69
C ALA A 30 -44.91 -12.37 17.44
N GLN A 31 -44.62 -11.11 17.11
CA GLN A 31 -45.41 -10.08 16.44
C GLN A 31 -44.51 -8.84 16.25
N LEU A 32 -44.64 -8.16 15.10
CA LEU A 32 -44.68 -6.69 14.85
C LEU A 32 -43.73 -5.77 15.67
N VAL A 33 -43.08 -4.74 15.14
CA VAL A 33 -43.33 -3.91 13.95
C VAL A 33 -42.08 -3.04 13.71
N SER A 34 -41.86 -2.72 12.43
CA SER A 34 -41.32 -1.48 11.84
C SER A 34 -40.95 -0.35 12.83
N GLU A 35 -39.86 0.43 12.69
CA GLU A 35 -39.55 1.33 11.57
C GLU A 35 -38.06 1.76 11.61
N GLN A 36 -37.43 1.90 10.44
CA GLN A 36 -36.28 2.81 10.21
C GLN A 36 -36.84 4.25 9.93
N PRO A 37 -36.07 5.36 9.79
CA PRO A 37 -34.62 5.61 9.96
C PRO A 37 -34.23 6.97 10.66
N LEU A 38 -32.91 7.16 10.90
CA LEU A 38 -32.08 8.41 10.85
C LEU A 38 -32.53 9.74 11.55
N SER A 39 -31.67 10.30 12.43
CA SER A 39 -30.86 11.54 12.23
C SER A 39 -30.55 12.32 13.54
N GLU A 40 -29.72 13.36 13.39
CA GLU A 40 -28.97 14.17 14.35
C GLU A 40 -29.75 14.82 15.52
N GLY A 41 -29.02 15.00 16.62
CA GLY A 41 -29.03 16.28 17.34
C GLY A 41 -29.98 16.40 18.52
N GLU A 42 -29.57 15.90 19.70
CA GLU A 42 -30.21 16.29 20.97
C GLU A 42 -29.40 15.89 22.22
N ARG A 43 -28.17 16.40 22.36
CA ARG A 43 -27.38 16.23 23.60
C ARG A 43 -26.92 17.55 24.21
N TRP A 44 -27.87 18.47 24.43
CA TRP A 44 -27.69 19.67 25.24
C TRP A 44 -28.82 19.88 26.26
N ARG A 45 -28.46 20.53 27.37
CA ARG A 45 -29.24 21.02 28.55
C ARG A 45 -29.36 19.97 29.67
N LEU A 46 -28.91 20.23 30.90
CA LEU A 46 -29.04 21.42 31.76
C LEU A 46 -27.73 21.63 32.57
N GLY A 47 -27.17 22.81 32.84
CA GLY A 47 -27.58 24.19 32.60
C GLY A 47 -26.59 25.19 33.23
N LEU A 48 -26.83 26.47 32.91
CA LEU A 48 -26.47 27.67 33.67
C LEU A 48 -25.03 28.22 33.58
N GLY A 49 -24.95 29.43 33.01
CA GLY A 49 -23.78 30.31 32.92
C GLY A 49 -23.59 30.77 31.47
N GLY A 50 -24.37 31.69 30.91
CA GLY A 50 -24.77 32.97 31.48
C GLY A 50 -23.76 34.05 31.09
N VAL A 51 -24.22 34.99 30.27
CA VAL A 51 -23.65 36.32 29.94
C VAL A 51 -23.01 36.45 28.55
N VAL A 52 -23.80 37.09 27.69
CA VAL A 52 -23.39 37.86 26.51
C VAL A 52 -22.50 39.02 26.97
N GLN A 53 -21.31 39.18 26.38
CA GLN A 53 -20.74 40.51 26.16
C GLN A 53 -20.21 40.63 24.73
N LEU A 54 -20.98 41.35 23.94
CA LEU A 54 -20.56 42.03 22.73
C LEU A 54 -19.70 43.23 23.15
N ALA A 55 -18.45 43.28 22.71
CA ALA A 55 -17.67 44.52 22.71
C ALA A 55 -16.83 44.57 21.43
N VAL A 56 -17.34 45.33 20.45
CA VAL A 56 -16.52 45.87 19.35
C VAL A 56 -15.93 47.18 19.87
N ALA A 57 -14.60 47.28 19.92
CA ALA A 57 -13.90 48.55 20.05
C ALA A 57 -12.61 48.51 19.23
N LEU A 58 -12.56 49.42 18.26
CA LEU A 58 -11.42 49.80 17.43
C LEU A 58 -10.28 50.35 18.30
N ALA A 59 -9.08 49.82 18.16
CA ALA A 59 -7.84 50.58 18.33
C ALA A 59 -6.67 49.78 17.75
N GLY A 60 -6.01 50.33 16.74
CA GLY A 60 -4.86 49.71 16.09
C GLY A 60 -3.67 49.60 17.05
N VAL A 61 -3.10 48.40 17.12
CA VAL A 61 -1.70 48.21 17.45
C VAL A 61 -1.18 47.10 16.54
N ARG A 62 -0.38 47.46 15.52
CA ARG A 62 0.42 46.48 14.77
C ARG A 62 1.59 46.05 15.65
N ILE A 63 1.35 45.07 16.53
CA ILE A 63 2.45 44.32 17.15
C ILE A 63 3.01 43.40 16.06
N GLY A 64 4.18 43.77 15.52
CA GLY A 64 4.95 42.93 14.62
C GLY A 64 5.42 41.69 15.35
N LEU A 65 4.56 40.66 15.39
CA LEU A 65 4.99 39.33 15.78
C LEU A 65 5.82 38.77 14.63
N ARG A 66 7.14 38.96 14.73
CA ARG A 66 8.10 38.21 13.92
C ARG A 66 7.75 36.74 14.09
N SER A 67 7.24 36.15 13.02
CA SER A 67 7.19 34.70 12.83
C SER A 67 8.62 34.18 13.05
N LEU A 68 8.93 33.83 14.29
CA LEU A 68 10.05 32.97 14.59
C LEU A 68 9.70 31.65 13.92
N GLY A 69 10.34 31.44 12.77
CA GLY A 69 10.27 30.21 12.03
C GLY A 69 10.38 29.06 13.02
N ARG A 70 9.42 28.14 12.92
CA ARG A 70 9.48 26.82 13.53
C ARG A 70 10.73 26.13 12.99
N ARG A 71 11.88 26.47 13.57
CA ARG A 71 13.14 25.76 13.45
C ARG A 71 12.83 24.41 14.08
N GLY A 72 12.54 23.43 13.24
CA GLY A 72 12.39 22.05 13.65
C GLY A 72 13.69 21.66 14.36
N SER A 73 13.66 21.70 15.68
CA SER A 73 14.71 21.20 16.53
C SER A 73 14.93 19.74 16.15
N GLY A 74 16.14 19.47 15.69
CA GLY A 74 16.61 18.12 15.44
C GLY A 74 16.53 17.31 16.72
N GLY A 75 15.45 16.56 16.88
CA GLY A 75 15.57 15.26 17.51
C GLY A 75 16.43 14.45 16.56
N ALA A 76 17.66 14.15 16.96
CA ALA A 76 18.48 13.13 16.31
C ALA A 76 17.78 11.79 16.49
N LEU A 77 16.75 11.57 15.67
CA LEU A 77 16.22 10.26 15.40
C LEU A 77 17.42 9.42 14.95
N LEU A 78 17.60 8.25 15.56
CA LEU A 78 18.52 7.22 15.08
C LEU A 78 18.48 7.20 13.54
N PRO A 79 19.61 6.99 12.84
CA PRO A 79 19.62 6.97 11.38
C PRO A 79 18.48 6.08 10.90
N ARG A 80 17.47 6.69 10.28
CA ARG A 80 16.27 5.95 9.84
C ARG A 80 16.75 4.93 8.82
N THR A 81 16.71 3.65 9.18
CA THR A 81 17.05 2.56 8.26
C THR A 81 16.15 2.64 7.04
N LEU A 82 16.63 2.16 5.91
CA LEU A 82 15.84 2.16 4.69
C LEU A 82 14.56 1.35 4.88
N ALA A 83 14.64 0.20 5.54
CA ALA A 83 13.51 -0.64 5.95
C ALA A 83 12.42 0.18 6.67
N SER A 84 12.80 0.96 7.69
CA SER A 84 11.87 1.80 8.46
C SER A 84 11.22 2.87 7.58
N ARG A 85 11.96 3.43 6.62
CA ARG A 85 11.42 4.41 5.67
C ARG A 85 10.44 3.77 4.68
N VAL A 86 10.69 2.56 4.19
CA VAL A 86 9.74 1.86 3.32
C VAL A 86 8.40 1.66 4.04
N ILE A 87 8.43 1.29 5.33
CA ILE A 87 7.22 1.08 6.13
C ILE A 87 6.47 2.39 6.41
N SER A 88 7.19 3.48 6.73
CA SER A 88 6.57 4.73 7.19
C SER A 88 6.28 5.75 6.09
N GLU A 89 7.07 5.77 5.02
CA GLU A 89 7.02 6.76 3.93
C GLU A 89 6.66 6.12 2.58
N GLY A 90 6.77 4.79 2.46
CA GLY A 90 6.54 4.09 1.21
C GLY A 90 5.09 4.17 0.75
N ARG A 91 4.90 4.28 -0.57
CA ARG A 91 3.58 4.19 -1.20
C ARG A 91 3.41 2.85 -1.90
N GLN A 92 2.35 2.13 -1.56
CA GLN A 92 2.03 0.87 -2.22
C GLN A 92 1.60 1.12 -3.67
N ILE A 93 2.11 0.31 -4.58
CA ILE A 93 1.68 0.26 -5.98
C ILE A 93 1.32 -1.16 -6.40
N ARG A 94 0.64 -1.25 -7.54
CA ARG A 94 0.35 -2.51 -8.24
C ARG A 94 0.99 -2.49 -9.62
N GLY A 95 1.34 -3.67 -10.13
CA GLY A 95 1.96 -3.82 -11.45
C GLY A 95 3.46 -3.50 -11.48
N LYS A 96 3.91 -2.92 -12.59
CA LYS A 96 5.33 -2.55 -12.79
C LYS A 96 5.65 -1.25 -12.06
N PHE A 97 6.87 -1.14 -11.57
CA PHE A 97 7.36 0.14 -11.09
C PHE A 97 7.47 1.14 -12.25
N PRO A 98 7.05 2.40 -12.06
CA PRO A 98 7.14 3.42 -13.09
C PRO A 98 8.61 3.78 -13.38
N PRO A 99 8.93 4.21 -14.61
CA PRO A 99 10.30 4.61 -14.97
C PRO A 99 10.76 5.86 -14.21
N THR A 100 9.82 6.70 -13.76
CA THR A 100 10.06 7.91 -12.96
C THR A 100 9.02 8.02 -11.84
N ALA A 101 9.36 8.75 -10.77
CA ALA A 101 8.48 9.05 -9.65
C ALA A 101 8.82 10.42 -9.06
N SER A 102 8.14 10.80 -7.97
CA SER A 102 8.46 12.04 -7.24
C SER A 102 9.86 11.97 -6.64
N ALA A 103 10.46 13.13 -6.39
CA ALA A 103 11.78 13.24 -5.76
C ALA A 103 11.81 12.47 -4.43
N ASN A 104 12.78 11.58 -4.27
CA ASN A 104 12.99 10.76 -3.07
C ASN A 104 11.83 9.82 -2.71
N GLU A 105 10.94 9.52 -3.66
CA GLU A 105 9.80 8.63 -3.43
C GLU A 105 10.25 7.17 -3.25
N ILE A 106 9.56 6.45 -2.37
CA ILE A 106 9.73 5.01 -2.18
C ILE A 106 8.41 4.35 -2.60
N LEU A 107 8.49 3.49 -3.60
CA LEU A 107 7.35 2.69 -4.04
C LEU A 107 7.56 1.25 -3.62
N TYR A 108 6.51 0.58 -3.15
CA TYR A 108 6.59 -0.83 -2.81
C TYR A 108 5.42 -1.65 -3.35
N ARG A 109 5.64 -2.96 -3.43
CA ARG A 109 4.63 -3.96 -3.71
C ARG A 109 4.55 -4.91 -2.53
N ALA A 110 3.34 -5.29 -2.15
CA ALA A 110 3.11 -6.26 -1.09
C ALA A 110 2.29 -7.45 -1.59
N ASP A 111 2.38 -8.57 -0.89
CA ASP A 111 1.54 -9.73 -1.11
C ASP A 111 0.12 -9.54 -0.54
N THR A 112 -0.73 -10.57 -0.65
CA THR A 112 -2.11 -10.54 -0.14
C THR A 112 -2.20 -10.46 1.39
N ARG A 113 -1.10 -10.70 2.10
CA ARG A 113 -1.00 -10.58 3.56
C ARG A 113 -0.39 -9.24 3.99
N GLY A 114 -0.14 -8.33 3.05
CA GLY A 114 0.47 -7.04 3.32
C GLY A 114 1.98 -7.08 3.54
N ARG A 115 2.65 -8.21 3.32
CA ARG A 115 4.11 -8.30 3.44
C ARG A 115 4.78 -7.67 2.22
N ILE A 116 5.72 -6.77 2.44
CA ILE A 116 6.48 -6.13 1.35
C ILE A 116 7.31 -7.21 0.65
N THR A 117 7.15 -7.30 -0.67
CA THR A 117 7.86 -8.27 -1.51
C THR A 117 8.96 -7.61 -2.34
N HIS A 118 8.74 -6.36 -2.75
CA HIS A 118 9.66 -5.57 -3.57
C HIS A 118 9.47 -4.10 -3.22
N TYR A 119 10.54 -3.31 -3.26
CA TYR A 119 10.43 -1.86 -3.26
C TYR A 119 11.50 -1.21 -4.14
N GLN A 120 11.21 -0.01 -4.62
CA GLN A 120 12.09 0.79 -5.46
C GLN A 120 12.23 2.18 -4.85
N VAL A 121 13.48 2.62 -4.75
CA VAL A 121 13.84 3.96 -4.25
C VAL A 121 14.16 4.84 -5.44
N TYR A 122 13.53 6.01 -5.48
CA TYR A 122 13.79 7.05 -6.47
C TYR A 122 14.66 8.14 -5.85
N GLY A 123 15.55 8.72 -6.65
CA GLY A 123 16.42 9.81 -6.23
C GLY A 123 15.70 11.16 -6.25
N ALA A 124 16.43 12.22 -5.92
CA ALA A 124 15.92 13.59 -6.00
C ALA A 124 15.57 14.00 -7.45
N ASP A 125 16.18 13.35 -8.43
CA ASP A 125 15.92 13.47 -9.87
C ASP A 125 14.65 12.73 -10.32
N GLY A 126 13.97 12.03 -9.41
CA GLY A 126 12.80 11.21 -9.74
C GLY A 126 13.16 9.94 -10.53
N LEU A 127 14.44 9.61 -10.65
CA LEU A 127 14.93 8.41 -11.34
C LEU A 127 15.21 7.30 -10.33
N PRO A 128 15.02 6.02 -10.70
CA PRO A 128 15.29 4.90 -9.82
C PRO A 128 16.78 4.84 -9.47
N VAL A 129 17.06 4.66 -8.18
CA VAL A 129 18.41 4.45 -7.63
C VAL A 129 18.68 2.98 -7.43
N MET A 130 17.72 2.27 -6.83
CA MET A 130 17.82 0.83 -6.59
C MET A 130 16.44 0.21 -6.45
N ARG A 131 16.38 -1.09 -6.70
CA ARG A 131 15.24 -1.94 -6.35
C ARG A 131 15.71 -3.04 -5.43
N VAL A 132 14.96 -3.28 -4.36
CA VAL A 132 15.20 -4.37 -3.44
C VAL A 132 14.07 -5.37 -3.59
N ASP A 133 14.43 -6.59 -3.95
CA ASP A 133 13.51 -7.71 -4.06
C ASP A 133 13.64 -8.50 -2.75
N VAL A 134 12.70 -8.31 -1.83
CA VAL A 134 12.70 -8.93 -0.48
C VAL A 134 12.40 -10.42 -0.58
N THR A 135 11.48 -10.79 -1.47
CA THR A 135 11.12 -12.16 -1.78
C THR A 135 10.99 -12.33 -3.28
N GLY A 136 11.35 -13.49 -3.83
CA GLY A 136 11.12 -13.79 -5.24
C GLY A 136 12.22 -14.63 -5.86
N LYS A 137 12.32 -14.55 -7.19
CA LYS A 137 13.32 -15.29 -7.96
C LYS A 137 14.71 -14.67 -7.78
N PRO A 138 15.77 -15.49 -7.75
CA PRO A 138 17.14 -15.00 -7.77
C PRO A 138 17.44 -14.12 -8.99
N HIS A 139 18.32 -13.14 -8.83
CA HIS A 139 18.88 -12.35 -9.93
C HIS A 139 20.41 -12.43 -9.92
N GLY A 140 21.01 -12.67 -11.08
CA GLY A 140 22.47 -12.71 -11.21
C GLY A 140 23.16 -13.75 -10.30
N GLY A 141 22.47 -14.84 -9.97
CA GLY A 141 22.95 -15.88 -9.04
C GLY A 141 22.78 -15.58 -7.56
N VAL A 142 22.20 -14.42 -7.20
CA VAL A 142 21.93 -14.02 -5.81
C VAL A 142 20.46 -14.26 -5.49
N ALA A 143 20.17 -15.03 -4.44
CA ALA A 143 18.82 -15.26 -3.95
C ALA A 143 18.26 -14.03 -3.21
N ALA A 144 16.94 -13.88 -3.23
CA ALA A 144 16.28 -12.85 -2.43
C ALA A 144 16.45 -13.16 -0.92
N PRO A 145 16.64 -12.15 -0.06
CA PRO A 145 16.55 -10.73 -0.36
C PRO A 145 17.81 -10.17 -1.04
N HIS A 146 17.62 -9.46 -2.17
CA HIS A 146 18.73 -8.91 -2.96
C HIS A 146 18.42 -7.51 -3.49
N VAL A 147 19.47 -6.76 -3.82
CA VAL A 147 19.40 -5.40 -4.36
C VAL A 147 19.93 -5.37 -5.79
N ILE A 148 19.20 -4.65 -6.64
CA ILE A 148 19.60 -4.28 -8.00
C ILE A 148 19.76 -2.76 -8.05
N GLU A 149 20.99 -2.32 -8.26
CA GLU A 149 21.30 -0.89 -8.39
C GLU A 149 21.06 -0.42 -9.83
N PHE A 150 20.58 0.81 -9.99
CA PHE A 150 20.37 1.42 -11.30
C PHE A 150 21.56 2.31 -11.64
N GLN A 151 22.14 2.04 -12.81
CA GLN A 151 23.25 2.80 -13.36
C GLN A 151 22.72 3.96 -14.19
N ARG A 152 23.28 5.15 -13.96
CA ARG A 152 23.03 6.34 -14.77
C ARG A 152 24.00 6.36 -15.94
N HIS A 153 23.45 6.52 -17.14
CA HIS A 153 24.22 6.70 -18.36
C HIS A 153 23.83 8.01 -19.01
N ARG A 154 24.80 8.64 -19.68
CA ARG A 154 24.61 9.90 -20.37
C ARG A 154 24.76 9.68 -21.86
N ALA A 155 23.74 10.05 -22.62
CA ALA A 155 23.82 10.06 -24.07
C ALA A 155 24.63 11.29 -24.56
N PRO A 156 25.11 11.28 -25.82
CA PRO A 156 25.90 12.39 -26.37
C PRO A 156 25.17 13.74 -26.37
N ASP A 157 23.84 13.74 -26.45
CA ASP A 157 22.96 14.92 -26.35
C ASP A 157 22.80 15.46 -24.91
N GLY A 158 23.39 14.78 -23.93
CA GLY A 158 23.30 15.12 -22.51
C GLY A 158 22.17 14.44 -21.75
N THR A 159 21.27 13.71 -22.43
CA THR A 159 20.15 13.01 -21.79
C THR A 159 20.63 11.92 -20.85
N ILE A 160 20.10 11.88 -19.62
CA ILE A 160 20.39 10.81 -18.65
C ILE A 160 19.33 9.71 -18.78
N TYR A 161 19.79 8.47 -18.92
CA TYR A 161 18.94 7.29 -18.86
C TYR A 161 19.45 6.30 -17.82
N VAL A 162 18.52 5.57 -17.22
CA VAL A 162 18.80 4.59 -16.17
C VAL A 162 18.67 3.17 -16.70
N ARG A 163 19.58 2.29 -16.28
CA ARG A 163 19.48 0.85 -16.55
C ARG A 163 19.74 0.06 -15.28
N PRO A 164 18.97 -1.02 -15.02
CA PRO A 164 19.29 -1.90 -13.92
C PRO A 164 20.64 -2.57 -14.17
N SER A 165 21.47 -2.64 -13.13
CA SER A 165 22.71 -3.41 -13.15
C SER A 165 22.42 -4.87 -13.44
N ARG A 166 23.30 -5.52 -14.22
CA ARG A 166 23.25 -6.98 -14.42
C ARG A 166 23.69 -7.76 -13.19
N LYS A 167 24.35 -7.09 -12.24
CA LYS A 167 24.81 -7.67 -10.97
C LYS A 167 23.80 -7.33 -9.88
N ALA A 168 23.42 -8.35 -9.11
CA ALA A 168 22.73 -8.17 -7.85
C ALA A 168 23.72 -8.36 -6.70
N ARG A 169 23.39 -7.79 -5.54
CA ARG A 169 24.08 -8.05 -4.27
C ARG A 169 23.07 -8.51 -3.22
N PRO A 170 23.49 -9.26 -2.20
CA PRO A 170 22.64 -9.50 -1.04
C PRO A 170 22.13 -8.18 -0.44
N ALA A 171 20.88 -8.17 0.02
CA ALA A 171 20.34 -7.04 0.77
C ALA A 171 20.98 -6.99 2.16
N ARG A 172 21.24 -5.78 2.63
CA ARG A 172 21.71 -5.53 3.99
C ARG A 172 20.54 -5.60 4.96
N ALA A 173 20.83 -5.83 6.24
CA ALA A 173 19.79 -5.93 7.27
C ALA A 173 18.95 -4.65 7.38
N ASP A 174 19.54 -3.48 7.17
CA ASP A 174 18.85 -2.18 7.20
C ASP A 174 17.97 -1.92 5.95
N GLU A 175 18.05 -2.77 4.94
CA GLU A 175 17.28 -2.73 3.69
C GLU A 175 16.10 -3.72 3.71
N ILE A 176 15.93 -4.52 4.76
CA ILE A 176 14.86 -5.54 4.84
C ILE A 176 13.77 -5.06 5.82
N PRO A 177 12.56 -4.72 5.33
CA PRO A 177 11.43 -4.29 6.16
C PRO A 177 10.70 -5.42 6.88
#